data_AF-A0A1H9MQC8-F1
#
_entry.id   AF-A0A1H9MQC8-F1
#
_cell.length_a   1.000
_cell.length_b   1.000
_cell.length_c   1.000
_cell.angle_alpha   90.00
_cell.angle_beta   90.00
_cell.angle_gamma   90.00
#
_symmetry.space_group_name_H-M   'P 1'
#
loop_
_entity.id
_entity.type
_entity.pdbx_description
1 polymer ?
#
loop_
_entity_poly.entity_id
_entity_poly.type
_entity_poly.pdbx_seq_one_letter_code
_entity_poly.pdbx_strand_id
1 'polypeptide(L)'
;MKITDEALNEAIEGTRKLGDIGLRLTLKELRKLRDADSIPKGYALVPIAPTEDMVIAGFESKPSVFNSSTDELERCEAMSGCEEAAHRAKLCWKAMIGAASEVKMVGK
;
A
#
# COMPACT_ATOMS: atom_id res chain seq x y z
N MET A 1 6.51 -50.60 -37.11
CA MET A 1 6.94 -50.53 -35.70
C MET A 1 5.73 -50.02 -34.91
N LYS A 2 5.14 -50.83 -34.01
CA LYS A 2 3.99 -50.41 -33.19
C LYS A 2 4.53 -49.96 -31.83
N ILE A 3 4.12 -48.78 -31.38
CA ILE A 3 4.42 -48.29 -30.04
C ILE A 3 3.55 -49.08 -29.06
N THR A 4 4.11 -49.49 -27.92
CA THR A 4 3.37 -50.20 -26.86
C THR A 4 2.54 -49.20 -26.06
N ASP A 5 1.38 -49.61 -25.54
CA ASP A 5 0.53 -48.76 -24.69
C ASP A 5 1.28 -48.24 -23.46
N GLU A 6 2.26 -49.02 -22.97
CA GLU A 6 3.15 -48.66 -21.87
C GLU A 6 4.05 -47.46 -22.23
N ALA A 7 4.69 -47.50 -23.40
CA ALA A 7 5.51 -46.38 -23.89
C ALA A 7 4.66 -45.12 -24.18
N LEU A 8 3.41 -45.30 -24.60
CA LEU A 8 2.47 -44.18 -24.78
C LEU A 8 2.10 -43.55 -23.43
N ASN A 9 1.81 -44.36 -22.42
CA ASN A 9 1.47 -43.88 -21.07
C ASN A 9 2.64 -43.17 -20.38
N GLU A 10 3.87 -43.68 -20.54
CA GLU A 10 5.07 -43.01 -20.03
C GLU A 10 5.29 -41.63 -20.67
N ALA A 11 5.05 -41.51 -21.98
CA ALA A 11 5.16 -40.24 -22.69
C ALA A 11 4.10 -39.23 -22.24
N ILE A 12 2.87 -39.67 -21.98
CA ILE A 12 1.78 -38.85 -21.44
C ILE A 12 2.12 -38.37 -20.02
N GLU A 13 2.63 -39.25 -19.17
CA GLU A 13 3.01 -38.87 -17.81
C GLU A 13 4.22 -37.92 -17.78
N GLY A 14 5.19 -38.12 -18.68
CA GLY A 14 6.33 -37.22 -18.86
C GLY A 14 5.91 -35.81 -19.29
N THR A 15 4.97 -35.70 -20.24
CA THR A 15 4.43 -34.41 -20.69
C THR A 15 3.60 -33.72 -19.62
N ARG A 16 2.81 -34.46 -18.84
CA ARG A 16 2.08 -33.93 -17.67
C ARG A 16 3.03 -33.36 -16.61
N LYS A 17 4.08 -34.09 -16.24
CA LYS A 17 5.10 -33.64 -15.29
C LYS A 17 5.80 -32.36 -15.75
N LEU A 18 6.12 -32.27 -17.04
CA LEU A 18 6.68 -31.05 -17.62
C LEU A 18 5.71 -29.86 -17.51
N GLY A 19 4.42 -30.09 -17.73
CA GLY A 19 3.36 -29.10 -17.51
C GLY A 19 3.30 -28.60 -16.06
N ASP A 20 3.33 -29.51 -15.09
CA ASP A 20 3.31 -29.17 -13.66
C ASP A 20 4.55 -28.35 -13.24
N ILE A 21 5.73 -28.69 -13.79
CA ILE A 21 6.96 -27.93 -13.55
C ILE A 21 6.84 -26.51 -14.13
N GLY A 22 6.32 -26.39 -15.35
CA GLY A 22 6.06 -25.08 -15.98
C GLY A 22 5.07 -24.24 -15.18
N LEU A 23 3.99 -24.84 -14.68
CA LEU A 23 3.01 -24.17 -13.83
C LEU A 23 3.64 -23.69 -12.52
N ARG A 24 4.51 -24.49 -11.89
CA ARG A 24 5.20 -24.11 -10.65
C ARG A 24 6.19 -22.96 -10.84
N LEU A 25 6.91 -22.95 -11.97
CA LEU A 25 7.83 -21.87 -12.32
C LEU A 25 7.08 -20.56 -12.54
N THR A 26 6.00 -20.59 -13.32
CA THR A 26 5.15 -19.42 -13.58
C THR A 26 4.50 -18.90 -12.28
N LEU A 27 3.98 -19.78 -11.43
CA LEU A 27 3.46 -19.40 -10.11
C LEU A 27 4.50 -18.73 -9.21
N LYS A 28 5.75 -19.23 -9.21
CA LYS A 28 6.84 -18.59 -8.45
C LYS A 28 7.12 -17.17 -8.95
N GLU A 29 7.12 -16.96 -10.26
CA GLU A 29 7.40 -15.65 -10.83
C GLU A 29 6.25 -14.67 -10.57
N LEU A 30 5.00 -15.11 -10.73
CA LEU A 30 3.82 -14.30 -10.38
C LEU A 30 3.81 -13.88 -8.90
N ARG A 31 4.27 -14.76 -7.99
CA ARG A 31 4.40 -14.38 -6.56
C ARG A 31 5.43 -13.29 -6.35
N LYS A 32 6.60 -13.38 -7.00
CA LYS A 32 7.63 -12.33 -6.89
C LYS A 32 7.12 -10.98 -7.39
N LEU A 33 6.41 -10.97 -8.52
CA LEU A 33 5.81 -9.76 -9.07
C LEU A 33 4.77 -9.16 -8.13
N ARG A 34 3.89 -10.00 -7.57
CA ARG A 34 2.89 -9.55 -6.59
C ARG A 34 3.54 -8.93 -5.34
N ASP A 35 4.62 -9.54 -4.86
CA ASP A 35 5.33 -9.03 -3.68
C ASP A 35 6.08 -7.72 -4.00
N ALA A 36 6.55 -7.54 -5.24
CA ALA A 36 7.13 -6.27 -5.72
C ALA A 36 6.08 -5.15 -5.89
N ASP A 37 4.85 -5.49 -6.26
CA ASP A 37 3.72 -4.56 -6.35
C ASP A 37 3.10 -4.23 -4.97
N SER A 38 3.59 -4.85 -3.90
CA SER A 38 3.08 -4.58 -2.55
C SER A 38 3.67 -3.28 -1.97
N ILE A 39 2.82 -2.48 -1.33
CA ILE A 39 3.23 -1.25 -0.66
C ILE A 39 4.18 -1.62 0.49
N PRO A 40 5.41 -1.06 0.56
CA PRO A 40 6.33 -1.37 1.65
C PRO A 40 5.73 -1.07 3.01
N LYS A 41 6.12 -1.83 4.03
CA LYS A 41 5.64 -1.62 5.40
C LYS A 41 5.97 -0.19 5.86
N GLY A 42 4.95 0.52 6.35
CA GLY A 42 5.07 1.91 6.79
C GLY A 42 4.82 2.96 5.70
N TYR A 43 4.51 2.54 4.48
CA TYR A 43 4.08 3.42 3.39
C TYR A 43 2.55 3.31 3.19
N ALA A 44 1.95 4.38 2.67
CA ALA A 44 0.55 4.43 2.29
C ALA A 44 0.44 4.95 0.84
N LEU A 45 -0.55 4.46 0.09
CA LEU A 45 -0.88 5.04 -1.22
C LEU A 45 -1.66 6.33 -1.01
N VAL A 46 -1.22 7.39 -1.67
CA VAL A 46 -1.90 8.68 -1.71
C VAL A 46 -2.16 9.06 -3.17
N PRO A 47 -3.29 9.73 -3.47
CA PRO A 47 -3.53 10.29 -4.79
C PRO A 47 -2.40 11.22 -5.24
N ILE A 48 -2.12 11.26 -6.56
CA ILE A 48 -1.11 12.15 -7.14
C ILE A 48 -1.45 13.63 -6.88
N ALA A 49 -2.74 13.97 -6.93
CA ALA A 49 -3.25 15.27 -6.52
C ALA A 49 -4.18 15.10 -5.30
N PRO A 50 -4.06 15.95 -4.27
CA PRO A 50 -4.91 15.83 -3.08
C PRO A 50 -6.38 16.05 -3.45
N THR A 51 -7.26 15.27 -2.84
CA THR A 51 -8.71 15.50 -2.94
C THR A 51 -9.10 16.75 -2.15
N GLU A 52 -10.28 17.29 -2.43
CA GLU A 52 -10.82 18.42 -1.67
C GLU A 52 -10.88 18.14 -0.17
N ASP A 53 -11.33 16.94 0.23
CA ASP A 53 -11.37 16.52 1.63
C ASP A 53 -9.97 16.48 2.27
N MET A 54 -8.94 16.03 1.54
CA MET A 54 -7.56 16.06 2.03
C MET A 54 -7.08 17.51 2.22
N VAL A 55 -7.41 18.40 1.28
CA VAL A 55 -7.05 19.82 1.37
C VAL A 55 -7.73 20.46 2.59
N ILE A 56 -9.04 20.27 2.76
CA ILE A 56 -9.79 20.78 3.91
C ILE A 56 -9.21 20.25 5.22
N ALA A 57 -9.00 18.94 5.32
CA ALA A 57 -8.43 18.32 6.51
C ALA A 57 -7.02 18.85 6.84
N GLY A 58 -6.21 19.12 5.80
CA GLY A 58 -4.88 19.71 5.97
C GLY A 58 -4.91 21.17 6.43
N PHE A 59 -5.91 21.96 6.02
CA PHE A 59 -6.11 23.32 6.52
C PHE A 59 -6.62 23.35 7.96
N GLU A 60 -7.48 22.41 8.32
CA GLU A 60 -8.12 22.33 9.64
C GLU A 60 -7.25 21.63 10.70
N SER A 61 -6.12 21.04 10.31
CA SER A 61 -5.24 20.26 11.20
C SER A 61 -4.46 21.09 12.23
N LYS A 62 -4.73 22.40 12.36
CA LYS A 62 -4.04 23.25 13.33
C LYS A 62 -4.62 23.01 14.74
N PRO A 63 -3.80 22.97 15.80
CA PRO A 63 -4.30 23.06 17.18
C PRO A 63 -5.10 24.35 17.32
N SER A 64 -6.42 24.23 17.46
CA SER A 64 -7.32 25.36 17.64
C SER A 64 -7.81 25.34 19.09
N VAL A 65 -8.08 26.52 19.64
CA VAL A 65 -8.63 26.65 21.02
C VAL A 65 -9.93 25.85 21.20
N PHE A 66 -10.63 25.55 20.10
CA PHE A 66 -11.86 24.76 20.10
C PHE A 66 -11.64 23.24 20.01
N ASN A 67 -10.49 22.79 19.51
CA ASN A 67 -10.26 21.38 19.15
C ASN A 67 -9.07 20.72 19.89
N SER A 68 -8.28 21.48 20.66
CA SER A 68 -7.11 20.99 21.39
C SER A 68 -7.25 21.23 22.89
N SER A 69 -6.61 20.38 23.71
CA SER A 69 -6.55 20.60 25.16
C SER A 69 -5.62 21.78 25.48
N THR A 70 -5.83 22.39 26.66
CA THR A 70 -4.99 23.51 27.15
C THR A 70 -3.50 23.17 27.13
N ASP A 71 -3.13 21.95 27.53
CA ASP A 71 -1.75 21.47 27.53
C ASP A 71 -1.12 21.38 26.12
N GLU A 72 -1.90 21.06 25.08
CA GLU A 72 -1.40 21.00 23.71
C GLU A 72 -1.21 22.39 23.10
N LEU A 73 -2.05 23.35 23.50
CA LEU A 73 -1.95 24.75 23.10
C LEU A 73 -0.72 25.41 23.74
N GLU A 74 -0.54 25.26 25.05
CA GLU A 74 0.61 25.81 25.79
C GLU A 74 1.94 25.27 25.25
N ARG A 75 1.99 23.98 24.88
CA ARG A 75 3.18 23.39 24.26
C ARG A 75 3.47 23.97 22.87
N CYS A 76 2.43 24.24 22.07
CA CYS A 76 2.62 24.87 20.75
C CYS A 76 3.04 26.34 20.87
N GLU A 77 2.53 27.06 21.85
CA GLU A 77 2.90 28.46 22.12
C GLU A 77 4.33 28.60 22.66
N ALA A 78 4.84 27.58 23.35
CA ALA A 78 6.22 27.52 23.82
C ALA A 78 7.24 27.08 22.75
N MET A 79 6.79 26.59 21.60
CA MET A 79 7.68 26.20 20.50
C MET A 79 8.24 27.43 19.78
N SER A 80 9.49 27.36 19.32
CA SER A 80 10.01 28.36 18.38
C SER A 80 9.24 28.27 17.05
N GLY A 81 9.18 29.36 16.27
CA GLY A 81 8.37 29.41 15.05
C GLY A 81 8.68 28.29 14.03
N CYS A 82 9.93 27.81 13.95
CA CYS A 82 10.31 26.69 13.11
C CYS A 82 9.79 25.34 13.65
N GLU A 83 9.81 25.15 14.96
CA GLU A 83 9.29 23.95 15.63
C GLU A 83 7.76 23.90 15.53
N GLU A 84 7.09 25.04 15.70
CA GLU A 84 5.65 25.15 15.53
C GLU A 84 5.23 24.86 14.08
N ALA A 85 5.96 25.40 13.09
CA ALA A 85 5.72 25.12 11.68
C ALA A 85 5.91 23.63 11.35
N ALA A 86 6.96 23.00 11.88
CA ALA A 86 7.20 21.57 11.71
C ALA A 86 6.11 20.71 12.37
N HIS A 87 5.61 21.13 13.54
CA HIS A 87 4.51 20.45 14.23
C HIS A 87 3.20 20.54 13.43
N ARG A 88 2.85 21.74 12.94
CA ARG A 88 1.67 21.94 12.10
C ARG A 88 1.72 21.14 10.80
N ALA A 89 2.88 21.08 10.15
CA ALA A 89 3.07 20.27 8.94
C ALA A 89 2.83 18.77 9.21
N LYS A 90 3.27 18.25 10.36
CA LYS A 90 3.02 16.86 10.77
C LYS A 90 1.54 16.59 11.02
N LEU A 91 0.83 17.53 11.65
CA LEU A 91 -0.62 17.40 11.88
C LEU A 91 -1.39 17.44 10.56
N CYS A 92 -1.01 18.35 9.65
CA CYS A 92 -1.58 18.47 8.30
C CYS A 92 -1.42 17.17 7.52
N TRP A 93 -0.20 16.64 7.47
CA TRP A 93 0.08 15.36 6.84
C TRP A 93 -0.74 14.21 7.46
N LYS A 94 -0.82 14.14 8.78
CA LYS A 94 -1.59 13.09 9.48
C LYS A 94 -3.08 13.17 9.14
N ALA A 95 -3.66 14.37 9.11
CA ALA A 95 -5.05 14.59 8.74
C ALA A 95 -5.31 14.21 7.27
N MET A 96 -4.42 14.60 6.36
CA MET A 96 -4.48 14.25 4.95
C MET A 96 -4.42 12.74 4.71
N ILE A 97 -3.54 12.02 5.42
CA ILE A 97 -3.47 10.55 5.34
C ILE A 97 -4.73 9.88 5.92
N GLY A 98 -5.30 10.43 7.00
CA GLY A 98 -6.55 9.94 7.56
C GLY A 98 -7.76 10.15 6.64
N ALA A 99 -7.75 11.23 5.85
CA ALA A 99 -8.77 11.53 4.84
C ALA A 99 -8.50 10.84 3.50
N ALA A 100 -7.32 10.24 3.30
CA ALA A 100 -6.99 9.56 2.06
C ALA A 100 -7.97 8.39 1.84
N SER A 101 -8.55 8.33 0.64
CA SER A 101 -9.45 7.25 0.26
C SER A 101 -8.71 5.91 0.30
N GLU A 102 -9.29 4.89 0.93
CA GLU A 102 -8.76 3.53 0.84
C GLU A 102 -8.74 3.09 -0.63
N VAL A 103 -7.61 2.52 -1.06
CA VAL A 103 -7.53 1.84 -2.35
C VAL A 103 -8.44 0.63 -2.30
N LYS A 104 -9.65 0.78 -2.83
CA LYS A 104 -10.46 -0.39 -3.23
C LYS A 104 -9.68 -1.04 -4.35
N MET A 105 -8.93 -2.09 -4.02
CA MET A 105 -8.44 -3.03 -5.02
C MET A 105 -9.67 -3.54 -5.76
N VAL A 106 -9.96 -2.95 -6.93
CA VAL A 106 -11.04 -3.42 -7.80
C VAL A 106 -10.59 -4.79 -8.28
N GLY A 107 -11.02 -5.82 -7.55
CA GLY A 107 -10.90 -7.20 -7.99
C GLY A 107 -11.61 -7.31 -9.34
N LYS A 108 -10.84 -7.64 -10.36
CA LYS A 108 -11.34 -8.19 -11.61
C LYS A 108 -10.61 -9.49 -11.88
#